data_AF-A0A4P7CRC9-F1
#
_entry.id   AF-A0A4P7CRC9-F1
#
_cell.length_a   1.000
_cell.length_b   1.000
_cell.length_c   1.000
_cell.angle_alpha   90.00
_cell.angle_beta   90.00
_cell.angle_gamma   90.00
#
_symmetry.space_group_name_H-M   'P 1'
#
loop_
_entity.id
_entity.type
_entity.pdbx_description
1 polymer ?
#
loop_
_entity_poly.entity_id
_entity_poly.type
_entity_poly.pdbx_seq_one_letter_code
_entity_poly.pdbx_strand_id
1 'polypeptide(L)'
;MSAIADKLKKVEFFNDLVVVRAKSRGSSTIDMRSALEPKRDKIVELVQKYSANGDGFAVFERVKTLRHERLAHRQIGPTRMKPTDADGANVPDKEIEVFHNDTVEIVRLLLSVVHATAFDIASDGAGVYEHHAKFFWAAARGEQTEGHPSYMPPA
;
A
#
# COMPACT_ATOMS: atom_id res chain seq x y z
N MET A 1 -13.44 4.19 3.37
CA MET A 1 -12.82 3.17 2.50
C MET A 1 -13.80 2.10 2.01
N SER A 2 -15.13 2.24 2.18
CA SER A 2 -16.08 1.17 1.81
C SER A 2 -16.53 1.21 0.34
N ALA A 3 -16.55 2.38 -0.30
CA ALA A 3 -17.19 2.58 -1.60
C ALA A 3 -16.72 1.63 -2.72
N ILE A 4 -15.44 1.24 -2.71
CA ILE A 4 -14.88 0.31 -3.70
C ILE A 4 -15.38 -1.12 -3.41
N ALA A 5 -15.30 -1.57 -2.16
CA ALA A 5 -15.83 -2.88 -1.76
C ALA A 5 -17.35 -2.96 -1.98
N ASP A 6 -18.08 -1.89 -1.70
CA ASP A 6 -19.53 -1.81 -1.90
C ASP A 6 -19.90 -1.92 -3.38
N LYS A 7 -19.09 -1.35 -4.29
CA LYS A 7 -19.27 -1.55 -5.74
C LYS A 7 -18.91 -2.97 -6.16
N LEU A 8 -17.80 -3.53 -5.68
CA LEU A 8 -17.36 -4.88 -6.03
C LEU A 8 -18.33 -5.97 -5.55
N LYS A 9 -19.07 -5.74 -4.46
CA LYS A 9 -20.15 -6.62 -3.99
C LYS A 9 -21.37 -6.64 -4.91
N LYS A 10 -21.59 -5.61 -5.73
CA LYS A 10 -22.73 -5.57 -6.64
C LYS A 10 -22.50 -6.57 -7.77
N VAL A 11 -23.38 -7.57 -7.83
CA VAL A 11 -23.31 -8.65 -8.83
C VAL A 11 -23.31 -8.11 -10.24
N GLU A 12 -24.16 -7.13 -10.55
CA GLU A 12 -24.22 -6.47 -11.86
C GLU A 12 -22.89 -5.84 -12.25
N PHE A 13 -22.33 -5.00 -11.36
CA PHE A 13 -21.05 -4.34 -11.61
C PHE A 13 -19.92 -5.35 -11.81
N PHE A 14 -19.87 -6.41 -11.01
CA PHE A 14 -18.85 -7.42 -11.13
C PHE A 14 -19.01 -8.25 -12.43
N ASN A 15 -20.25 -8.55 -12.82
CA ASN A 15 -20.53 -9.23 -14.08
C ASN A 15 -20.08 -8.39 -15.28
N ASP A 16 -20.37 -7.09 -15.28
CA ASP A 16 -19.94 -6.17 -16.33
C ASP A 16 -18.41 -6.11 -16.41
N LEU A 17 -17.74 -6.05 -15.26
CA LEU A 17 -16.29 -6.09 -15.19
C LEU A 17 -15.72 -7.37 -15.79
N VAL A 18 -16.30 -8.53 -15.46
CA VAL A 18 -15.90 -9.83 -16.03
C VAL A 18 -16.05 -9.82 -17.55
N VAL A 19 -17.18 -9.32 -18.08
CA VAL A 19 -17.42 -9.25 -19.53
C VAL A 19 -16.39 -8.36 -20.23
N VAL A 20 -16.16 -7.15 -19.70
CA VAL A 20 -15.16 -6.22 -20.24
C VAL A 20 -13.76 -6.85 -20.24
N ARG A 21 -13.40 -7.55 -19.17
CA ARG A 21 -12.08 -8.18 -19.03
C ARG A 21 -11.92 -9.38 -19.94
N ALA A 22 -12.92 -10.25 -20.02
CA ALA A 22 -12.96 -11.39 -20.92
C ALA A 22 -12.75 -10.95 -22.37
N LYS A 23 -13.49 -9.91 -22.81
CA LYS A 23 -13.33 -9.32 -24.14
C LYS A 23 -11.94 -8.77 -24.38
N SER A 24 -11.37 -8.03 -23.42
CA SER A 24 -10.03 -7.42 -23.57
C SER A 24 -8.90 -8.43 -23.71
N ARG A 25 -9.07 -9.65 -23.18
CA ARG A 25 -8.04 -10.70 -23.17
C ARG A 25 -8.34 -11.88 -24.09
N GLY A 26 -9.44 -11.83 -24.84
CA GLY A 26 -9.87 -12.94 -25.70
C GLY A 26 -10.17 -14.22 -24.92
N SER A 27 -10.59 -14.11 -23.65
CA SER A 27 -10.89 -15.23 -22.76
C SER A 27 -12.39 -15.45 -22.66
N SER A 28 -12.82 -16.65 -22.28
CA SER A 28 -14.22 -16.88 -21.92
C SER A 28 -14.60 -16.10 -20.65
N THR A 29 -15.88 -15.76 -20.50
CA THR A 29 -16.40 -15.11 -19.29
C THR A 29 -16.37 -16.03 -18.08
N ILE A 30 -16.42 -17.35 -18.29
CA ILE A 30 -16.34 -18.36 -17.24
C ILE A 30 -14.94 -18.38 -16.64
N ASP A 31 -13.92 -18.48 -17.49
CA ASP A 31 -12.51 -18.48 -17.05
C ASP A 31 -12.15 -17.14 -16.39
N MET A 32 -12.63 -16.03 -16.97
CA MET A 32 -12.39 -14.71 -16.40
C MET A 32 -13.08 -14.55 -15.04
N ARG A 33 -14.31 -15.07 -14.88
CA ARG A 33 -14.99 -15.08 -13.58
C ARG A 33 -14.20 -15.87 -12.55
N SER A 34 -13.82 -17.10 -12.89
CA SER A 34 -13.05 -17.99 -12.01
C SER A 34 -11.74 -17.34 -11.55
N ALA A 35 -11.09 -16.55 -12.41
CA ALA A 35 -9.86 -15.84 -12.06
C ALA A 35 -10.07 -14.56 -11.22
N LEU A 36 -11.19 -13.84 -11.39
CA LEU A 36 -11.44 -12.55 -10.74
C LEU A 36 -12.22 -12.66 -9.43
N GLU A 37 -13.07 -13.67 -9.30
CA GLU A 37 -13.91 -13.93 -8.13
C GLU A 37 -13.12 -14.06 -6.82
N PRO A 38 -12.09 -14.93 -6.70
CA PRO A 38 -11.31 -15.03 -5.46
C PRO A 38 -10.59 -13.72 -5.12
N LYS A 39 -10.17 -12.94 -6.13
CA LYS A 39 -9.52 -11.65 -5.94
C LYS A 39 -10.49 -10.60 -5.41
N ARG A 40 -11.70 -10.54 -5.99
CA ARG A 40 -12.80 -9.70 -5.51
C ARG A 40 -13.09 -9.99 -4.04
N ASP A 41 -13.23 -11.27 -3.70
CA ASP A 41 -13.57 -11.68 -2.34
C ASP A 41 -12.47 -11.30 -1.36
N LYS A 42 -11.20 -11.48 -1.73
CA LYS A 42 -10.09 -11.07 -0.88
C LYS A 42 -10.01 -9.55 -0.69
N ILE A 43 -10.30 -8.75 -1.72
CA ILE A 43 -10.41 -7.29 -1.58
C ILE A 43 -11.51 -6.93 -0.59
N VAL A 44 -12.69 -7.55 -0.72
CA VAL A 44 -13.83 -7.28 0.16
C VAL A 44 -13.50 -7.65 1.60
N GLU A 45 -12.88 -8.81 1.83
CA GLU A 45 -12.43 -9.28 3.14
C GLU A 45 -11.46 -8.28 3.78
N LEU A 46 -10.39 -7.91 3.08
CA LEU A 46 -9.38 -6.98 3.59
C LEU A 46 -9.94 -5.58 3.85
N VAL A 47 -10.84 -5.08 2.99
CA VAL A 47 -11.50 -3.80 3.24
C VAL A 47 -12.42 -3.87 4.46
N GLN A 48 -13.12 -4.99 4.66
CA GLN A 48 -13.97 -5.19 5.85
C GLN A 48 -13.14 -5.30 7.13
N LYS A 49 -11.99 -5.97 7.10
CA LYS A 49 -11.01 -6.05 8.20
C LYS A 49 -10.69 -4.68 8.79
N TYR A 50 -10.54 -3.66 7.94
CA TYR A 50 -10.21 -2.28 8.33
C TYR A 50 -11.40 -1.31 8.31
N SER A 51 -12.62 -1.80 8.09
CA SER A 51 -13.84 -1.00 8.19
C SER A 51 -14.34 -0.93 9.63
N ALA A 52 -15.33 -0.07 9.91
CA ALA A 52 -15.95 -0.01 11.23
C ALA A 52 -16.41 -1.41 11.69
N ASN A 53 -16.05 -1.78 12.91
CA ASN A 53 -16.26 -3.11 13.52
C ASN A 53 -15.36 -4.25 13.00
N GLY A 54 -14.39 -3.97 12.12
CA GLY A 54 -13.35 -4.92 11.74
C GLY A 54 -12.28 -5.07 12.83
N ASP A 55 -11.66 -6.25 12.87
CA ASP A 55 -10.53 -6.60 13.76
C ASP A 55 -9.31 -5.69 13.55
N GLY A 56 -9.07 -5.23 12.31
CA GLY A 56 -8.02 -4.29 11.97
C GLY A 56 -8.37 -2.81 12.21
N PHE A 57 -9.62 -2.47 12.53
CA PHE A 57 -10.09 -1.09 12.58
C PHE A 57 -9.35 -0.23 13.60
N ALA A 58 -9.05 -0.79 14.78
CA ALA A 58 -8.28 -0.10 15.82
C ALA A 58 -6.83 0.21 15.38
N VAL A 59 -6.22 -0.67 14.57
CA VAL A 59 -4.90 -0.41 13.97
C VAL A 59 -5.01 0.72 12.95
N PHE A 60 -6.01 0.67 12.07
CA PHE A 60 -6.26 1.71 11.08
C PHE A 60 -6.43 3.11 11.70
N GLU A 61 -7.28 3.25 12.72
CA GLU A 61 -7.47 4.54 13.39
C GLU A 61 -6.21 5.02 14.10
N ARG A 62 -5.44 4.15 14.76
CA ARG A 62 -4.16 4.54 15.38
C ARG A 62 -3.13 5.00 14.34
N VAL A 63 -2.97 4.28 13.22
CA VAL A 63 -2.06 4.68 12.13
C VAL A 63 -2.51 6.00 11.49
N LYS A 64 -3.81 6.18 11.29
CA LYS A 64 -4.40 7.42 10.80
C LYS A 64 -4.11 8.59 11.74
N THR A 65 -4.27 8.41 13.05
CA THR A 65 -3.91 9.43 14.05
C THR A 65 -2.42 9.77 14.00
N LEU A 66 -1.54 8.76 13.99
CA LEU A 66 -0.09 8.95 13.85
C LEU A 66 0.26 9.76 12.59
N ARG A 67 -0.37 9.47 11.45
CA ARG A 67 -0.17 10.24 10.21
C ARG A 67 -0.57 11.70 10.40
N HIS A 68 -1.74 11.98 10.97
CA HIS A 68 -2.22 13.35 11.17
C HIS A 68 -1.29 14.15 12.10
N GLU A 69 -0.91 13.56 13.23
CA GLU A 69 -0.09 14.20 14.25
C GLU A 69 1.36 14.43 13.79
N ARG A 70 1.97 13.42 13.16
CA ARG A 70 3.42 13.39 12.93
C ARG A 70 3.84 13.73 11.50
N LEU A 71 3.04 13.38 10.49
CA LEU A 71 3.46 13.43 9.08
C LEU A 71 2.75 14.52 8.28
N ALA A 72 1.43 14.64 8.42
CA ALA A 72 0.62 15.51 7.56
C ALA A 72 0.58 16.98 8.03
N HIS A 73 0.56 17.22 9.35
CA HIS A 73 0.39 18.57 9.89
C HIS A 73 1.58 19.11 10.70
N ARG A 74 2.61 18.27 10.96
CA ARG A 74 3.80 18.61 11.79
C ARG A 74 3.44 19.44 13.05
N GLN A 75 2.27 19.19 13.66
CA GLN A 75 1.79 19.98 14.79
C GLN A 75 2.65 19.78 16.04
N ILE A 76 3.35 18.66 16.10
CA ILE A 76 4.35 18.35 17.11
C ILE A 76 5.72 18.44 16.44
N GLY A 77 6.44 19.54 16.66
CA GLY A 77 7.86 19.61 16.32
C GLY A 77 8.66 18.54 17.07
N PRO A 78 9.89 18.20 16.65
CA PRO A 78 10.70 17.11 17.21
C PRO A 78 11.05 17.26 18.71
N THR A 79 10.58 18.32 19.37
CA THR A 79 10.93 18.69 20.74
C THR A 79 9.90 18.30 21.80
N ARG A 80 8.77 17.68 21.46
CA ARG A 80 7.79 17.23 22.46
C ARG A 80 7.35 15.79 22.26
N MET A 81 8.27 14.87 22.52
CA MET A 81 7.91 13.62 23.19
C MET A 81 9.16 13.07 23.87
N LYS A 82 9.18 13.13 25.21
CA LYS A 82 9.86 12.07 25.96
C LYS A 82 9.20 10.76 25.51
N PRO A 83 9.96 9.68 25.31
CA PRO A 83 9.37 8.37 25.16
C PRO A 83 8.66 8.08 26.47
N THR A 84 7.36 8.34 26.52
CA THR A 84 6.52 7.83 27.60
C THR A 84 6.30 6.38 27.26
N ASP A 85 6.85 5.51 28.12
CA ASP A 85 6.52 4.10 28.28
C ASP A 85 5.04 3.89 28.68
N ALA A 86 4.12 4.66 28.09
CA ALA A 86 2.69 4.55 28.28
C ALA A 86 2.12 3.77 27.09
N ASP A 87 1.83 2.50 27.35
CA ASP A 87 1.39 1.40 26.47
C ASP A 87 0.09 1.64 25.65
N GLY A 88 -0.21 2.86 25.21
CA GLY A 88 -1.44 3.18 24.47
C GLY A 88 -1.26 3.83 23.10
N ALA A 89 -0.11 4.47 22.82
CA ALA A 89 0.07 5.30 21.62
C ALA A 89 0.99 4.69 20.55
N ASN A 90 1.80 3.69 20.90
CA ASN A 90 2.61 2.97 19.91
C ASN A 90 1.78 1.81 19.35
N VAL A 91 1.45 1.88 18.07
CA VAL A 91 1.04 0.68 17.33
C VAL A 91 2.29 -0.22 17.29
N PRO A 92 2.21 -1.47 17.73
CA PRO A 92 3.34 -2.39 17.62
C PRO A 92 3.84 -2.44 16.18
N ASP A 93 5.15 -2.39 15.95
CA ASP A 93 5.73 -2.37 14.59
C ASP A 93 5.19 -3.52 13.74
N LYS A 94 4.99 -4.70 14.36
CA LYS A 94 4.36 -5.86 13.73
C LYS A 94 2.93 -5.60 13.23
N GLU A 95 2.12 -4.85 13.96
CA GLU A 95 0.76 -4.48 13.52
C GLU A 95 0.81 -3.46 12.37
N ILE A 96 1.80 -2.56 12.38
CA ILE A 96 2.04 -1.61 11.27
C ILE A 96 2.47 -2.37 10.00
N GLU A 97 3.38 -3.33 10.13
CA GLU A 97 3.83 -4.17 9.01
C GLU A 97 2.69 -5.00 8.42
N VAL A 98 1.85 -5.62 9.26
CA VAL A 98 0.66 -6.34 8.81
C VAL A 98 -0.31 -5.39 8.10
N PHE A 99 -0.57 -4.22 8.68
CA PHE A 99 -1.40 -3.20 8.03
C PHE A 99 -0.83 -2.77 6.68
N HIS A 100 0.46 -2.50 6.60
CA HIS A 100 1.15 -2.15 5.37
C HIS A 100 0.98 -3.25 4.32
N ASN A 101 1.31 -4.49 4.66
CA ASN A 101 1.23 -5.61 3.73
C ASN A 101 -0.20 -5.86 3.23
N ASP A 102 -1.19 -5.73 4.11
CA ASP A 102 -2.59 -5.85 3.71
C ASP A 102 -3.02 -4.70 2.80
N THR A 103 -2.58 -3.46 3.06
CA THR A 103 -2.88 -2.32 2.17
C THR A 103 -2.23 -2.46 0.80
N VAL A 104 -1.00 -2.96 0.76
CA VAL A 104 -0.29 -3.31 -0.48
C VAL A 104 -1.07 -4.36 -1.25
N GLU A 105 -1.52 -5.41 -0.59
CA GLU A 105 -2.27 -6.50 -1.23
C GLU A 105 -3.62 -6.00 -1.75
N ILE A 106 -4.32 -5.12 -1.02
CA ILE A 106 -5.54 -4.45 -1.52
C ILE A 106 -5.25 -3.71 -2.83
N VAL A 107 -4.18 -2.89 -2.87
CA VAL A 107 -3.82 -2.12 -4.07
C VAL A 107 -3.46 -3.05 -5.23
N ARG A 108 -2.64 -4.07 -4.98
CA ARG A 108 -2.24 -5.07 -5.98
C ARG A 108 -3.44 -5.79 -6.57
N LEU A 109 -4.36 -6.26 -5.73
CA LEU A 109 -5.58 -6.95 -6.17
C LEU A 109 -6.49 -6.01 -6.95
N LEU A 110 -6.65 -4.76 -6.51
CA LEU A 110 -7.44 -3.76 -7.24
C LEU A 110 -6.85 -3.44 -8.61
N LEU A 111 -5.54 -3.27 -8.72
CA LEU A 111 -4.86 -3.09 -10.01
C LEU A 111 -5.05 -4.33 -10.91
N SER A 112 -4.95 -5.54 -10.35
CA SER A 112 -5.19 -6.76 -11.11
C SER A 112 -6.65 -6.90 -11.58
N VAL A 113 -7.63 -6.60 -10.73
CA VAL A 113 -9.05 -6.79 -11.03
C VAL A 113 -9.59 -5.67 -11.92
N VAL A 114 -9.24 -4.42 -11.60
CA VAL A 114 -9.78 -3.23 -12.27
C VAL A 114 -8.98 -2.86 -13.50
N HIS A 115 -7.66 -2.98 -13.49
CA HIS A 115 -6.79 -2.55 -14.60
C HIS A 115 -6.17 -3.70 -15.39
N ALA A 116 -6.32 -4.95 -14.94
CA ALA A 116 -5.64 -6.11 -15.50
C ALA A 116 -4.10 -5.96 -15.53
N THR A 117 -3.55 -5.20 -14.58
CA THR A 117 -2.12 -4.98 -14.41
C THR A 117 -1.62 -5.84 -13.25
N ALA A 118 -0.52 -6.56 -13.47
CA ALA A 118 0.26 -7.09 -12.37
C ALA A 118 0.99 -5.90 -11.73
N PHE A 119 0.90 -5.79 -10.40
CA PHE A 119 1.67 -4.83 -9.63
C PHE A 119 2.59 -5.64 -8.74
N ASP A 120 3.88 -5.36 -8.82
CA ASP A 120 4.89 -5.92 -7.94
C ASP A 120 5.66 -4.78 -7.29
N ILE A 121 5.58 -4.66 -5.97
CA ILE A 121 6.28 -3.61 -5.24
C ILE A 121 7.79 -3.72 -5.40
N ALA A 122 8.31 -4.95 -5.51
CA ALA A 122 9.73 -5.17 -5.65
C ALA A 122 10.26 -4.61 -6.98
N SER A 123 9.48 -4.69 -8.07
CA SER A 123 9.86 -4.11 -9.37
C SER A 123 9.43 -2.64 -9.52
N ASP A 124 8.17 -2.36 -9.20
CA ASP A 124 7.50 -1.10 -9.56
C ASP A 124 7.80 0.01 -8.54
N GLY A 125 7.99 -0.37 -7.27
CA GLY A 125 8.39 0.56 -6.20
C GLY A 125 9.89 0.87 -6.25
N ALA A 126 10.73 -0.15 -6.43
CA ALA A 126 12.18 0.00 -6.44
C ALA A 126 12.65 0.93 -7.56
N GLY A 127 12.08 0.85 -8.77
CA GLY A 127 12.47 1.72 -9.88
C GLY A 127 12.22 3.21 -9.63
N VAL A 128 11.14 3.55 -8.92
CA VAL A 128 10.82 4.95 -8.55
C VAL A 128 11.80 5.47 -7.50
N TYR A 129 12.09 4.66 -6.47
CA TYR A 129 13.07 5.02 -5.46
C TYR A 129 14.48 5.07 -6.03
N GLU A 130 14.87 4.17 -6.93
CA GLU A 130 16.15 4.18 -7.62
C GLU A 130 16.30 5.44 -8.48
N HIS A 131 15.27 5.80 -9.24
CA HIS A 131 15.25 7.00 -10.05
C HIS A 131 15.48 8.26 -9.20
N HIS A 132 14.76 8.41 -8.08
CA HIS A 132 14.94 9.57 -7.19
C HIS A 132 16.22 9.50 -6.35
N ALA A 133 16.67 8.30 -5.97
CA ALA A 133 17.93 8.11 -5.24
C ALA A 133 19.13 8.56 -6.06
N LYS A 134 19.12 8.36 -7.39
CA LYS A 134 20.16 8.89 -8.30
C LYS A 134 20.29 10.41 -8.19
N PHE A 135 19.18 11.14 -8.12
CA PHE A 135 19.20 12.59 -7.95
C PHE A 135 19.54 13.02 -6.52
N PHE A 136 19.11 12.26 -5.51
CA PHE A 136 19.51 12.49 -4.12
C PHE A 136 21.03 12.40 -3.97
N TRP A 137 21.64 11.33 -4.48
CA TRP A 137 23.09 11.14 -4.43
C TRP A 137 23.84 12.13 -5.31
N ALA A 138 23.32 12.48 -6.48
CA ALA A 138 23.91 13.53 -7.32
C ALA A 138 23.86 14.94 -6.66
N ALA A 139 22.87 15.20 -5.81
CA ALA A 139 22.75 16.46 -5.07
C ALA A 139 23.50 16.45 -3.71
N ALA A 140 23.79 15.27 -3.16
CA ALA A 140 24.65 15.12 -1.99
C ALA A 140 26.08 15.49 -2.40
N ARG A 141 26.57 16.61 -1.88
CA ARG A 141 27.88 17.17 -2.24
C ARG A 141 29.01 16.16 -1.98
N GLY A 142 29.54 15.60 -3.08
CA GLY A 142 30.88 15.03 -3.17
C GLY A 142 30.92 13.52 -3.35
N GLU A 143 31.39 13.08 -4.53
CA GLU A 143 31.84 11.71 -4.84
C GLU A 143 32.93 11.18 -3.86
N GLN A 144 33.34 11.99 -2.88
CA GLN A 144 34.37 11.69 -1.87
C GLN A 144 33.82 11.52 -0.44
N THR A 145 32.50 11.40 -0.26
CA THR A 145 31.94 11.13 1.08
C THR A 145 31.80 9.62 1.29
N GLU A 146 32.37 9.10 2.37
CA GLU A 146 32.24 7.70 2.76
C GLU A 146 30.75 7.30 2.85
N GLY A 147 30.37 6.25 2.12
CA GLY A 147 28.96 5.80 1.97
C GLY A 147 28.26 6.25 0.68
N HIS A 148 28.87 7.13 -0.14
CA HIS A 148 28.37 7.44 -1.48
C HIS A 148 28.61 6.26 -2.46
N PRO A 149 27.68 5.92 -3.38
CA PRO A 149 27.86 4.79 -4.31
C PRO A 149 29.11 4.88 -5.20
N SER A 150 29.58 6.10 -5.49
CA SER A 150 30.79 6.37 -6.28
C SER A 150 32.01 6.71 -5.42
N TYR A 151 31.96 6.50 -4.10
CA TYR A 151 33.08 6.80 -3.22
C TYR A 151 34.30 5.94 -3.57
N MET A 152 35.42 6.60 -3.84
CA MET A 152 36.73 5.95 -3.86
C MET A 152 37.55 6.42 -2.65
N PRO A 153 38.04 5.51 -1.81
CA PRO A 153 38.90 5.90 -0.70
C PRO A 153 40.20 6.52 -1.23
N PRO A 154 40.72 7.57 -0.58
CA PRO A 154 42.03 8.11 -0.94
C PRO A 154 43.11 7.04 -0.74
N ALA A 155 44.00 6.90 -1.73
CA ALA A 155 45.11 5.94 -1.73
C ALA A 155 46.15 6.27 -0.66
#